data_AF-A0AAP8MWA5-F1
#
_entry.id   AF-A0AAP8MWA5-F1
#
_cell.length_a   1.000
_cell.length_b   1.000
_cell.length_c   1.000
_cell.angle_alpha   90.00
_cell.angle_beta   90.00
_cell.angle_gamma   90.00
#
_symmetry.space_group_name_H-M   'P 1'
#
loop_
_entity.id
_entity.type
_entity.pdbx_description
1 polymer ?
#
loop_
_entity_poly.entity_id
_entity_poly.type
_entity_poly.pdbx_seq_one_letter_code
_entity_poly.pdbx_strand_id
1 'polypeptide(L)'
;MKSETCLGKVSGKPLSFYYTEFEAQSAAEYSKNVYDNEVVPYKCQRCNYWHLSPKCRMTPSQKCSKCTSATNEYKNSYLTSKEAKIRASIIYEEQGIALEVYKCRHGNGWHLTKARNY
;
A
#
# COMPACT_ATOMS: atom_id res chain seq x y z
N MET A 1 -16.27 -13.86 5.91
CA MET A 1 -15.60 -15.15 5.60
C MET A 1 -14.12 -14.92 5.36
N LYS A 2 -13.30 -15.98 5.35
CA LYS A 2 -11.83 -15.90 5.13
C LYS A 2 -11.48 -16.52 3.78
N SER A 3 -10.55 -15.88 3.06
CA SER A 3 -10.11 -16.30 1.73
C SER A 3 -9.03 -17.37 1.84
N GLU A 4 -9.17 -18.45 1.09
CA GLU A 4 -8.17 -19.51 1.00
C GLU A 4 -7.00 -19.14 0.06
N THR A 5 -7.23 -18.21 -0.85
CA THR A 5 -6.27 -17.85 -1.92
C THR A 5 -5.59 -16.50 -1.71
N CYS A 6 -6.16 -15.62 -0.89
CA CYS A 6 -5.63 -14.30 -0.59
C CYS A 6 -5.13 -14.22 0.85
N LEU A 7 -3.81 -14.09 1.02
CA LEU A 7 -3.14 -13.94 2.30
C LEU A 7 -2.63 -12.51 2.48
N GLY A 8 -2.65 -12.02 3.72
CA GLY A 8 -2.04 -10.74 4.08
C GLY A 8 -0.53 -10.79 3.88
N LYS A 9 0.03 -9.85 3.12
CA LYS A 9 1.47 -9.82 2.78
C LYS A 9 2.41 -9.84 3.99
N VAL A 10 1.99 -9.22 5.09
CA VAL A 10 2.79 -9.11 6.32
C VAL A 10 2.43 -10.21 7.31
N SER A 11 1.13 -10.46 7.53
CA SER A 11 0.67 -11.38 8.56
C SER A 11 0.67 -12.85 8.13
N GLY A 12 0.71 -13.14 6.83
CA GLY A 12 0.52 -14.49 6.27
C GLY A 12 -0.89 -15.05 6.47
N LYS A 13 -1.79 -14.32 7.14
CA LYS A 13 -3.13 -14.79 7.51
C LYS A 13 -4.13 -14.63 6.34
N PRO A 14 -5.10 -15.53 6.21
CA PRO A 14 -6.24 -15.38 5.31
C PRO A 14 -6.93 -14.01 5.42
N LEU A 15 -7.06 -13.33 4.28
CA LEU A 15 -7.81 -12.07 4.20
C LEU A 15 -9.30 -12.33 4.35
N SER A 16 -10.00 -11.42 5.03
CA SER A 16 -11.47 -11.43 4.98
C SER A 16 -11.93 -11.07 3.57
N PHE A 17 -12.96 -11.73 3.05
CA PHE A 17 -13.56 -11.38 1.76
C PHE A 17 -15.07 -11.14 1.88
N TYR A 18 -15.58 -10.35 0.93
CA TYR A 18 -16.97 -9.94 0.78
C TYR A 18 -17.38 -10.08 -0.68
N TYR A 19 -18.64 -10.40 -0.93
CA TYR A 19 -19.15 -10.63 -2.30
C TYR A 19 -19.44 -9.32 -3.03
N THR A 20 -19.90 -8.32 -2.28
CA THR A 20 -20.28 -7.02 -2.83
C THR A 20 -19.46 -5.89 -2.22
N GLU A 21 -19.39 -4.77 -2.94
CA GLU A 21 -18.78 -3.54 -2.44
C GLU A 21 -19.51 -3.04 -1.19
N PHE A 22 -20.85 -3.13 -1.20
CA PHE A 22 -21.70 -2.72 -0.10
C PHE A 22 -21.36 -3.45 1.21
N GLU A 23 -21.25 -4.78 1.16
CA GLU A 23 -20.83 -5.58 2.33
C GLU A 23 -19.45 -5.18 2.86
N ALA A 24 -18.51 -4.95 1.95
CA ALA A 24 -17.16 -4.53 2.32
C ALA A 24 -17.16 -3.12 2.93
N GLN A 25 -17.98 -2.20 2.39
CA GLN A 25 -18.15 -0.85 2.90
C GLN A 25 -18.75 -0.85 4.31
N SER A 26 -19.82 -1.62 4.54
CA SER A 26 -20.40 -1.77 5.89
C SER A 26 -19.39 -2.36 6.89
N ALA A 27 -18.55 -3.31 6.47
CA ALA A 27 -17.50 -3.85 7.31
C ALA A 27 -16.38 -2.83 7.62
N ALA A 28 -16.04 -1.97 6.67
CA ALA A 28 -15.08 -0.88 6.87
C ALA A 28 -15.61 0.16 7.87
N GLU A 29 -16.88 0.55 7.74
CA GLU A 29 -17.56 1.47 8.67
C GLU A 29 -17.64 0.88 10.08
N TYR A 30 -18.00 -0.39 10.21
CA TYR A 30 -17.99 -1.09 11.49
C TYR A 30 -16.58 -1.10 12.11
N SER A 31 -15.55 -1.42 11.32
CA SER A 31 -14.15 -1.43 11.77
C SER A 31 -13.71 -0.07 12.31
N LYS A 32 -14.10 1.00 11.63
CA LYS A 32 -13.83 2.37 12.08
C LYS A 32 -14.58 2.70 13.37
N ASN A 33 -15.88 2.44 13.42
CA ASN A 33 -16.71 2.86 14.55
C ASN A 33 -16.43 2.06 15.84
N VAL A 34 -16.05 0.78 15.71
CA VAL A 34 -15.88 -0.13 16.86
C VAL A 34 -14.41 -0.23 17.31
N TYR A 35 -13.47 -0.20 16.36
CA TYR A 35 -12.05 -0.44 16.66
C TYR A 35 -11.15 0.75 16.31
N ASP A 36 -11.72 1.89 15.90
CA ASP A 36 -10.99 3.07 15.37
C ASP A 36 -9.97 2.72 14.27
N ASN A 37 -10.28 1.67 13.50
CA ASN A 37 -9.39 1.13 12.49
C ASN A 37 -9.89 1.50 11.09
N GLU A 38 -9.30 2.54 10.51
CA GLU A 38 -9.61 3.01 9.16
C GLU A 38 -9.08 2.05 8.08
N VAL A 39 -9.98 1.23 7.56
CA VAL A 39 -9.77 0.37 6.40
C VAL A 39 -10.67 0.80 5.25
N VAL A 40 -10.27 0.48 4.02
CA VAL A 40 -11.03 0.79 2.80
C VAL A 40 -11.23 -0.48 1.96
N PRO A 41 -12.41 -0.63 1.34
CA PRO A 41 -12.68 -1.75 0.44
C PRO A 41 -11.90 -1.62 -0.88
N TYR A 42 -11.47 -2.74 -1.42
CA TYR A 42 -10.92 -2.82 -2.78
C TYR A 42 -11.29 -4.15 -3.44
N LYS A 43 -11.53 -4.12 -4.75
CA LYS A 43 -11.80 -5.32 -5.55
C LYS A 43 -10.49 -6.04 -5.88
N CYS A 44 -10.38 -7.29 -5.47
CA CYS A 44 -9.20 -8.11 -5.74
C CYS A 44 -9.20 -8.62 -7.18
N GLN A 45 -8.12 -8.37 -7.91
CA GLN A 45 -7.95 -8.89 -9.29
C GLN A 45 -7.65 -10.39 -9.33
N ARG A 46 -7.23 -11.01 -8.21
CA ARG A 46 -6.89 -12.43 -8.16
C ARG A 46 -8.10 -13.33 -7.92
N CYS A 47 -8.95 -12.97 -6.96
CA CYS A 47 -10.10 -13.79 -6.55
C CYS A 47 -11.46 -13.14 -6.90
N ASN A 48 -11.47 -11.94 -7.48
CA ASN A 48 -12.66 -11.16 -7.84
C ASN A 48 -13.59 -10.74 -6.67
N TYR A 49 -13.25 -11.09 -5.43
CA TYR A 49 -13.95 -10.64 -4.22
C TYR A 49 -13.41 -9.31 -3.69
N TRP A 50 -14.17 -8.69 -2.79
CA TRP A 50 -13.80 -7.48 -2.09
C TRP A 50 -13.02 -7.80 -0.82
N HIS A 51 -11.93 -7.07 -0.58
CA HIS A 51 -11.12 -7.14 0.63
C HIS A 51 -10.99 -5.76 1.26
N LEU A 52 -10.52 -5.73 2.50
CA LEU A 52 -10.22 -4.49 3.22
C LEU A 52 -8.71 -4.29 3.30
N SER A 53 -8.26 -3.07 3.02
CA SER A 53 -6.89 -2.64 3.24
C SER A 53 -6.87 -1.45 4.20
N PRO A 54 -5.92 -1.37 5.15
CA PRO A 54 -5.69 -0.15 5.90
C PRO A 54 -5.61 1.06 4.96
N LYS A 55 -6.32 2.13 5.29
CA LYS A 55 -6.39 3.34 4.48
C LYS A 55 -5.02 3.97 4.28
N CYS A 56 -4.15 3.89 5.29
CA CYS A 56 -2.77 4.35 5.19
C CYS A 56 -2.02 3.71 4.01
N ARG A 57 -2.31 2.45 3.66
CA ARG A 57 -1.68 1.75 2.52
C ARG A 57 -2.10 2.28 1.16
N MET A 58 -3.17 3.09 1.09
CA MET A 58 -3.54 3.79 -0.12
C MET A 58 -2.62 4.99 -0.30
N THR A 59 -1.40 4.71 -0.76
CA THR A 59 -0.47 5.72 -1.26
C THR A 59 -0.45 5.60 -2.79
N PRO A 60 -1.31 6.34 -3.52
CA PRO A 60 -1.29 6.33 -4.97
C PRO A 60 0.13 6.62 -5.46
N SER A 61 0.57 5.83 -6.43
CA SER A 61 1.86 6.02 -7.06
C SER A 61 1.76 5.62 -8.52
N GLN A 62 2.53 6.28 -9.35
CA GLN A 62 2.69 5.93 -10.75
C GLN A 62 4.09 5.40 -11.00
N LYS A 63 4.29 4.67 -12.10
CA LYS A 63 5.65 4.30 -12.52
C LYS A 63 6.37 5.51 -13.12
N CYS A 64 7.58 5.77 -12.66
CA CYS A 64 8.45 6.79 -13.24
C CYS A 64 8.93 6.33 -14.62
N SER A 65 8.81 7.16 -15.65
CA SER A 65 9.23 6.81 -17.02
C SER A 65 10.74 6.81 -17.25
N LYS A 66 11.55 7.36 -16.32
CA LYS A 66 13.00 7.56 -16.51
C LYS A 66 13.89 6.94 -15.43
N CYS A 67 13.35 6.65 -14.25
CA CYS A 67 14.14 6.13 -13.14
C CYS A 67 13.81 4.66 -12.91
N THR A 68 14.82 3.79 -12.97
CA THR A 68 14.71 2.36 -12.65
C THR A 68 15.38 2.04 -11.30
N SER A 69 14.99 0.90 -10.74
CA SER A 69 15.66 0.26 -9.60
C SER A 69 16.90 -0.51 -10.08
N ALA A 70 17.66 -1.07 -9.13
CA ALA A 70 18.75 -1.99 -9.44
C ALA A 70 18.30 -3.27 -10.17
N THR A 71 17.00 -3.61 -10.08
CA THR A 71 16.39 -4.76 -10.77
C THR A 71 15.76 -4.37 -12.11
N ASN A 72 16.10 -3.19 -12.65
CA ASN A 72 15.59 -2.65 -13.91
C ASN A 72 14.08 -2.37 -13.96
N GLU A 73 13.39 -2.43 -12.81
CA GLU A 73 11.97 -2.05 -12.73
C GLU A 73 11.84 -0.54 -12.57
N TYR A 74 10.87 0.06 -13.26
CA TYR A 74 10.57 1.48 -13.07
C TYR A 74 10.18 1.77 -11.61
N LYS A 75 10.83 2.78 -11.03
CA LYS A 75 10.59 3.23 -9.66
C LYS A 75 9.18 3.77 -9.53
N ASN A 76 8.56 3.51 -8.39
CA ASN A 76 7.33 4.20 -8.03
C ASN A 76 7.62 5.69 -7.82
N SER A 77 6.67 6.51 -8.23
CA SER A 77 6.71 7.95 -8.11
C SER A 77 5.44 8.46 -7.43
N TYR A 78 5.66 9.22 -6.36
CA TYR A 78 4.61 9.84 -5.57
C TYR A 78 4.52 11.31 -5.95
N LEU A 79 3.31 11.87 -5.96
CA LEU A 79 3.10 13.25 -6.41
C LEU A 79 3.77 14.23 -5.44
N THR A 80 3.65 13.96 -4.13
CA THR A 80 4.18 14.83 -3.08
C THR A 80 5.22 14.14 -2.20
N SER A 81 6.10 14.93 -1.57
CA SER A 81 7.06 14.43 -0.58
C SER A 81 6.34 13.77 0.61
N LYS A 82 5.18 14.33 0.99
CA LYS A 82 4.36 13.82 2.09
C LYS A 82 3.87 12.40 1.80
N GLU A 83 3.34 12.15 0.62
CA GLU A 83 2.92 10.80 0.20
C GLU A 83 4.07 9.79 0.19
N ALA A 84 5.24 10.21 -0.33
CA ALA A 84 6.43 9.36 -0.32
C ALA A 84 6.89 9.05 1.13
N LYS A 85 6.86 10.04 2.03
CA LYS A 85 7.20 9.84 3.46
C LYS A 85 6.23 8.89 4.14
N ILE A 86 4.92 9.07 3.94
CA ILE A 86 3.89 8.16 4.47
C ILE A 86 4.18 6.74 3.99
N ARG A 87 4.48 6.56 2.70
CA ARG A 87 4.80 5.23 2.16
C ARG A 87 6.09 4.65 2.75
N ALA A 88 7.13 5.45 2.96
CA ALA A 88 8.35 5.01 3.60
C ALA A 88 8.10 4.55 5.05
N SER A 89 7.31 5.30 5.82
CA SER A 89 6.92 4.93 7.19
C SER A 89 6.14 3.61 7.23
N ILE A 90 5.18 3.41 6.33
CA ILE A 90 4.42 2.15 6.24
C ILE A 90 5.35 0.97 5.92
N ILE A 91 6.28 1.14 4.98
CA ILE A 91 7.24 0.08 4.64
C ILE A 91 8.15 -0.23 5.82
N TYR A 92 8.58 0.78 6.58
CA TYR A 92 9.37 0.58 7.79
C TYR A 92 8.59 -0.18 8.86
N GLU A 93 7.36 0.22 9.17
CA GLU A 93 6.50 -0.46 10.13
C GLU A 93 6.20 -1.92 9.74
N GLU A 94 6.04 -2.18 8.44
CA GLU A 94 5.68 -3.52 7.94
C GLU A 94 6.86 -4.47 7.74
N GLN A 95 8.04 -3.92 7.40
CA GLN A 95 9.18 -4.72 6.92
C GLN A 95 10.49 -4.41 7.67
N GLY A 96 10.51 -3.41 8.54
CA GLY A 96 11.72 -2.92 9.20
C GLY A 96 12.71 -2.24 8.25
N ILE A 97 12.30 -1.88 7.03
CA ILE A 97 13.19 -1.32 6.01
C ILE A 97 13.10 0.21 6.03
N ALA A 98 14.18 0.86 6.44
CA ALA A 98 14.31 2.31 6.36
C ALA A 98 14.53 2.76 4.91
N LEU A 99 13.64 3.63 4.43
CA LEU A 99 13.70 4.21 3.10
C LEU A 99 13.82 5.73 3.18
N GLU A 100 14.70 6.29 2.37
CA GLU A 100 14.85 7.73 2.17
C GLU A 100 13.99 8.21 1.00
N VAL A 101 13.43 9.41 1.19
CA VAL A 101 12.58 10.09 0.22
C VAL A 101 13.39 11.17 -0.49
N TYR A 102 13.43 11.15 -1.83
CA TYR A 102 14.12 12.16 -2.62
C TYR A 102 13.32 12.59 -3.85
N LYS A 103 13.52 13.84 -4.27
CA LYS A 103 12.85 14.38 -5.46
C LYS A 103 13.46 13.77 -6.72
N CYS A 104 12.60 13.41 -7.67
CA CYS A 104 13.04 12.94 -8.98
C CYS A 104 13.82 14.03 -9.71
N ARG A 105 15.04 13.72 -10.15
CA ARG A 105 15.88 14.62 -10.98
C ARG A 105 15.24 15.00 -12.33
N HIS A 106 14.28 14.21 -12.80
CA HIS A 106 13.57 14.43 -14.06
C HIS A 106 12.19 15.09 -13.87
N GLY A 107 11.84 15.50 -12.64
CA GLY A 107 10.57 16.17 -12.36
C GLY A 107 9.36 15.24 -12.19
N ASN A 108 9.53 13.92 -12.25
CA ASN A 108 8.41 12.96 -12.20
C ASN A 108 7.79 12.74 -10.81
N GLY A 109 8.06 13.60 -9.83
CA GLY A 109 7.59 13.45 -8.43
C GLY A 109 8.68 13.03 -7.46
N TRP A 110 8.35 12.16 -6.51
CA TRP A 110 9.21 11.74 -5.40
C TRP A 110 9.43 10.23 -5.40
N HIS A 111 10.65 9.80 -5.09
CA HIS A 111 11.06 8.40 -5.09
C HIS A 111 11.51 7.94 -3.71
N LEU A 112 11.52 6.62 -3.54
CA LEU A 112 12.08 5.94 -2.39
C LEU A 112 13.41 5.26 -2.77
N THR A 113 14.35 5.27 -1.84
CA THR A 113 15.61 4.51 -1.92
C THR A 113 15.94 3.92 -0.56
N LYS A 114 16.68 2.81 -0.51
CA LYS A 114 17.24 2.34 0.76
C LYS A 114 18.21 3.40 1.28
N ALA A 115 18.12 3.73 2.57
CA ALA A 115 19.15 4.52 3.23
C ALA A 115 20.48 3.78 3.04
N ARG A 116 21.54 4.51 2.65
CA ARG A 116 22.88 3.92 2.68
C ARG A 116 23.25 3.78 4.15
N ASN A 117 23.42 2.55 4.62
CA ASN A 117 24.12 2.32 5.88
C ASN A 117 25.54 2.84 5.68
N TYR A 118 25.91 3.88 6.42
CA TYR A 118 27.30 4.33 6.53
C TYR A 118 28.05 3.43 7.51
#